data_AF-A0A971JRT8-F1
#
_entry.id   AF-A0A971JRT8-F1
#
_cell.length_a   1.000
_cell.length_b   1.000
_cell.length_c   1.000
_cell.angle_alpha   90.00
_cell.angle_beta   90.00
_cell.angle_gamma   90.00
#
_symmetry.space_group_name_H-M   'P 1'
#
loop_
_entity.id
_entity.type
_entity.pdbx_description
1 polymer ?
#
loop_
_entity_poly.entity_id
_entity_poly.type
_entity_poly.pdbx_seq_one_letter_code
_entity_poly.pdbx_strand_id
1 'polypeptide(L)'
;MYTERIQIQKSNKIEAMDPVAKLWIVLFYFATSAVLGSISSPFDGYSPMMYFWFLVVIALAVATGITLRFFKALRVVVSVFVIVLLVQAFIVETGTSGEAGVILWRWHLAENFHPTLWKYGLQNGLRLGFNILNGASIFVWLFQSTLHKELSHALESRGMNHKVVYVFLSSLQMITVLGNKSKTIMNAQRARGVETEGNIFVRAKAFFPTMVPLVLGAITDMEERVLTMESKGFSAPSKKTHLLKLDKSGAEKPVVGLFIGLLSIVVIWRILLWVL
;
A
#
# COMPACT_ATOMS: atom_id res chain seq x y z
N MET A 1 17.16 -18.07 -23.33
CA MET A 1 15.95 -18.93 -23.42
C MET A 1 15.18 -19.12 -22.09
N TYR A 2 15.72 -19.72 -21.01
CA TYR A 2 14.97 -19.85 -19.73
C TYR A 2 15.00 -18.60 -18.84
N THR A 3 16.14 -17.90 -18.80
CA THR A 3 16.32 -16.65 -18.05
C THR A 3 15.41 -15.53 -18.55
N GLU A 4 15.19 -15.43 -19.85
CA GLU A 4 14.30 -14.41 -20.47
C GLU A 4 12.83 -14.58 -20.09
N ARG A 5 12.35 -15.82 -19.83
CA ARG A 5 10.98 -16.06 -19.35
C ARG A 5 10.78 -15.66 -17.88
N ILE A 6 11.87 -15.57 -17.12
CA ILE A 6 11.86 -15.23 -15.68
C ILE A 6 12.13 -13.73 -15.49
N GLN A 7 12.89 -13.11 -16.40
CA GLN A 7 13.18 -11.68 -16.37
C GLN A 7 11.94 -10.85 -16.65
N ILE A 8 11.69 -9.87 -15.80
CA ILE A 8 10.59 -8.92 -15.94
C ILE A 8 11.10 -7.79 -16.82
N GLN A 9 10.71 -7.81 -18.10
CA GLN A 9 11.05 -6.71 -19.01
C GLN A 9 10.11 -5.53 -18.75
N LYS A 10 10.65 -4.48 -18.13
CA LYS A 10 9.96 -3.21 -17.94
C LYS A 10 10.48 -2.23 -19.00
N SER A 11 9.58 -1.63 -19.77
CA SER A 11 9.94 -0.71 -20.86
C SER A 11 10.42 0.65 -20.36
N ASN A 12 10.01 1.06 -19.16
CA ASN A 12 10.34 2.37 -18.59
C ASN A 12 11.47 2.30 -17.56
N LYS A 13 12.48 3.17 -17.71
CA LYS A 13 13.64 3.27 -16.80
C LYS A 13 13.25 3.56 -15.35
N ILE A 14 12.22 4.37 -15.10
CA ILE A 14 11.79 4.70 -13.72
C ILE A 14 10.96 3.55 -13.13
N GLU A 15 10.22 2.81 -13.95
CA GLU A 15 9.54 1.58 -13.53
C GLU A 15 10.53 0.45 -13.23
N ALA A 16 11.65 0.40 -13.96
CA ALA A 16 12.71 -0.59 -13.80
C ALA A 16 13.72 -0.27 -12.68
N MET A 17 13.55 0.82 -11.92
CA MET A 17 14.41 1.14 -10.78
C MET A 17 14.44 0.01 -9.74
N ASP A 18 15.59 -0.14 -9.06
CA ASP A 18 15.76 -1.04 -7.92
C ASP A 18 14.56 -0.89 -6.93
N PRO A 19 13.82 -1.99 -6.65
CA PRO A 19 12.72 -2.02 -5.70
C PRO A 19 13.03 -1.35 -4.36
N VAL A 20 14.26 -1.45 -3.86
CA VAL A 20 14.59 -0.86 -2.57
C VAL A 20 14.85 0.65 -2.68
N ALA A 21 15.33 1.16 -3.83
CA ALA A 21 15.36 2.60 -4.06
C ALA A 21 13.94 3.18 -4.03
N LYS A 22 12.95 2.44 -4.56
CA LYS A 22 11.54 2.82 -4.46
C LYS A 22 11.01 2.75 -3.02
N LEU A 23 11.44 1.79 -2.20
CA LEU A 23 11.12 1.77 -0.76
C LEU A 23 11.64 3.02 -0.05
N TRP A 24 12.86 3.47 -0.36
CA TRP A 24 13.40 4.72 0.17
C TRP A 24 12.58 5.94 -0.26
N ILE A 25 12.17 6.01 -1.53
CA ILE A 25 11.27 7.07 -2.02
C ILE A 25 9.95 7.07 -1.25
N VAL A 26 9.35 5.90 -1.03
CA VAL A 26 8.11 5.76 -0.26
C VAL A 26 8.30 6.26 1.18
N LEU A 27 9.41 5.86 1.83
CA LEU A 27 9.74 6.27 3.19
C LEU A 27 9.92 7.79 3.29
N PHE A 28 10.74 8.38 2.43
CA PHE A 28 10.99 9.82 2.44
C PHE A 28 9.74 10.62 2.07
N TYR A 29 8.93 10.13 1.13
CA TYR A 29 7.67 10.76 0.78
C TYR A 29 6.67 10.74 1.93
N PHE A 30 6.52 9.58 2.58
CA PHE A 30 5.63 9.41 3.72
C PHE A 30 6.08 10.28 4.90
N ALA A 31 7.39 10.31 5.19
CA ALA A 31 7.96 11.18 6.20
C ALA A 31 7.67 12.66 5.89
N THR A 32 7.87 13.10 4.64
CA THR A 32 7.57 14.48 4.23
C THR A 32 6.09 14.79 4.39
N SER A 33 5.21 13.87 3.97
CA SER A 33 3.76 14.01 4.14
C SER A 33 3.35 14.07 5.61
N ALA A 34 3.99 13.31 6.50
CA ALA A 34 3.72 13.33 7.93
C ALA A 34 4.19 14.64 8.58
N VAL A 35 5.37 15.15 8.19
CA VAL A 35 5.88 16.45 8.64
C VAL A 35 4.95 17.57 8.19
N LEU A 36 4.55 17.59 6.91
CA LEU A 36 3.55 18.54 6.41
C LEU A 36 2.20 18.38 7.16
N GLY A 37 1.79 17.13 7.42
CA GLY A 37 0.63 16.71 8.21
C GLY A 37 0.53 17.35 9.59
N SER A 38 1.68 17.43 10.26
CA SER A 38 1.82 17.95 11.62
C SER A 38 1.85 19.47 11.70
N ILE A 39 2.03 20.18 10.58
CA ILE A 39 2.07 21.65 10.57
C ILE A 39 0.63 22.15 10.62
N SER A 40 0.18 22.58 11.80
CA SER A 40 -0.93 23.53 11.92
C SER A 40 -0.32 24.93 11.76
N SER A 41 -0.41 25.51 10.56
CA SER A 41 0.01 26.89 10.34
C SER A 41 -0.79 27.85 11.24
N PRO A 42 -0.15 28.91 11.79
CA PRO A 42 -0.85 29.98 12.52
C PRO A 42 -1.88 30.71 11.66
N PHE A 43 -1.71 30.67 10.33
CA PHE A 43 -2.64 31.22 9.36
C PHE A 43 -3.66 30.15 8.93
N ASP A 44 -4.77 30.09 9.67
CA ASP A 44 -6.04 29.48 9.23
C ASP A 44 -6.02 27.94 9.03
N GLY A 45 -5.04 27.21 9.60
CA GLY A 45 -5.06 25.74 9.67
C GLY A 45 -4.80 25.00 8.35
N TYR A 46 -4.53 25.71 7.25
CA TYR A 46 -4.22 25.15 5.95
C TYR A 46 -2.72 25.16 5.66
N SER A 47 -2.14 24.01 5.32
CA SER A 47 -0.86 23.95 4.61
C SER A 47 -1.14 23.73 3.12
N PRO A 48 -1.23 24.79 2.29
CA PRO A 48 -1.46 24.64 0.84
C PRO A 48 -0.41 23.75 0.16
N MET A 49 0.74 23.59 0.80
CA MET A 49 1.83 22.70 0.40
C MET A 49 1.42 21.21 0.31
N MET A 50 0.42 20.76 1.07
CA MET A 50 -0.09 19.37 0.98
C MET A 50 -0.74 19.05 -0.37
N TYR A 51 -1.44 20.02 -0.96
CA TYR A 51 -2.09 19.84 -2.26
C TYR A 51 -1.05 19.73 -3.37
N PHE A 52 -0.01 20.58 -3.31
CA PHE A 52 1.14 20.48 -4.21
C PHE A 52 1.92 19.18 -3.99
N TRP A 53 2.01 18.69 -2.76
CA TRP A 53 2.67 17.42 -2.47
C TRP A 53 1.99 16.24 -3.16
N PHE A 54 0.66 16.23 -3.20
CA PHE A 54 -0.10 15.18 -3.91
C PHE A 54 0.20 15.17 -5.43
N LEU A 55 0.46 16.33 -6.04
CA LEU A 55 0.86 16.40 -7.45
C LEU A 55 2.21 15.71 -7.71
N VAL A 56 3.10 15.64 -6.70
CA VAL A 56 4.39 14.94 -6.82
C VAL A 56 4.19 13.43 -7.02
N VAL A 57 3.24 12.80 -6.33
CA VAL A 57 2.92 11.38 -6.56
C VAL A 57 2.27 11.16 -7.92
N ILE A 58 1.42 12.08 -8.37
CA ILE A 58 0.85 12.00 -9.73
C ILE A 58 1.98 12.10 -10.77
N ALA A 59 2.91 13.04 -10.61
CA ALA A 59 4.07 13.19 -11.47
C ALA A 59 4.94 11.92 -11.47
N LEU A 60 5.15 11.28 -10.31
CA LEU A 60 5.83 9.98 -10.22
C LEU A 60 5.08 8.86 -10.95
N ALA A 61 3.75 8.81 -10.87
CA ALA A 61 2.95 7.81 -11.57
C ALA A 61 2.94 8.00 -13.10
N VAL A 62 3.00 9.26 -13.55
CA VAL A 62 3.19 9.61 -14.96
C VAL A 62 4.60 9.22 -15.42
N ALA A 63 5.62 9.59 -14.64
CA ALA A 63 7.01 9.29 -14.94
C ALA A 63 7.30 7.78 -15.00
N THR A 64 6.59 6.95 -14.24
CA THR A 64 6.67 5.48 -14.33
C THR A 64 5.85 4.87 -15.47
N GLY A 65 4.93 5.60 -16.09
CA GLY A 65 4.05 5.06 -17.16
C GLY A 65 2.93 4.14 -16.64
N ILE A 66 2.59 4.24 -15.35
CA ILE A 66 1.64 3.33 -14.67
C ILE A 66 0.31 4.04 -14.36
N THR A 67 0.08 5.21 -14.92
CA THR A 67 -1.05 6.11 -14.63
C THR A 67 -2.41 5.40 -14.58
N LEU A 68 -2.76 4.59 -15.58
CA LEU A 68 -4.05 3.89 -15.64
C LEU A 68 -4.23 2.90 -14.48
N ARG A 69 -3.20 2.09 -14.19
CA ARG A 69 -3.21 1.13 -13.08
C ARG A 69 -3.27 1.88 -11.73
N PHE A 70 -2.53 2.97 -11.63
CA PHE A 70 -2.49 3.85 -10.46
C PHE A 70 -3.86 4.47 -10.18
N PHE A 71 -4.49 5.15 -11.14
CA PHE A 71 -5.81 5.77 -10.95
C PHE A 71 -6.92 4.75 -10.66
N LYS A 72 -6.85 3.56 -11.28
CA LYS A 72 -7.80 2.47 -10.98
C LYS A 72 -7.72 2.03 -9.52
N ALA A 73 -6.50 1.88 -8.98
CA ALA A 73 -6.28 1.55 -7.57
C ALA A 73 -6.61 2.73 -6.64
N LEU A 74 -6.28 3.96 -7.06
CA LEU A 74 -6.55 5.18 -6.31
C LEU A 74 -8.05 5.47 -6.15
N ARG A 75 -8.92 4.97 -7.05
CA ARG A 75 -10.38 5.15 -6.97
C ARG A 75 -10.94 4.77 -5.60
N VAL A 76 -10.46 3.67 -5.01
CA VAL A 76 -10.89 3.21 -3.68
C VAL A 76 -10.44 4.21 -2.61
N VAL A 77 -9.20 4.68 -2.68
CA VAL A 77 -8.68 5.70 -1.75
C VAL A 77 -9.44 7.01 -1.86
N VAL A 78 -9.77 7.45 -3.07
CA VAL A 78 -10.56 8.67 -3.32
C VAL A 78 -11.98 8.52 -2.74
N SER A 79 -12.60 7.34 -2.81
CA SER A 79 -13.91 7.15 -2.15
C SER A 79 -13.83 7.32 -0.63
N VAL A 80 -12.77 6.83 0.01
CA VAL A 80 -12.53 7.05 1.44
C VAL A 80 -12.28 8.53 1.73
N PHE A 81 -11.49 9.22 0.90
CA PHE A 81 -11.27 10.66 0.99
C PHE A 81 -12.58 11.45 0.97
N VAL A 82 -13.47 11.17 0.01
CA VAL A 82 -14.76 11.85 -0.12
C VAL A 82 -15.63 11.61 1.12
N ILE A 83 -15.67 10.37 1.63
CA ILE A 83 -16.43 10.05 2.85
C ILE A 83 -15.88 10.84 4.04
N VAL A 84 -14.56 10.84 4.25
CA VAL A 84 -13.93 11.60 5.34
C VAL A 84 -14.21 13.10 5.20
N LEU A 85 -14.12 13.65 3.99
CA LEU A 85 -14.41 15.05 3.73
C LEU A 85 -15.86 15.39 4.07
N LEU A 86 -16.83 14.58 3.63
CA LEU A 86 -18.25 14.80 3.94
C LEU A 86 -18.52 14.72 5.44
N VAL A 87 -18.04 13.67 6.10
CA VAL A 87 -18.21 13.49 7.54
C VAL A 87 -17.66 14.70 8.30
N GLN A 88 -16.45 15.15 7.94
CA GLN A 88 -15.82 16.28 8.60
C GLN A 88 -16.51 17.61 8.29
N ALA A 89 -16.92 17.83 7.04
CA ALA A 89 -17.54 19.08 6.60
C ALA A 89 -18.91 19.34 7.23
N PHE A 90 -19.68 18.29 7.53
CA PHE A 90 -21.03 18.39 8.07
C PHE A 90 -21.14 18.17 9.59
N ILE A 91 -20.20 17.45 10.21
CA ILE A 91 -20.31 17.07 11.63
C ILE A 91 -19.41 17.90 12.54
N VAL A 92 -18.27 18.41 12.05
CA VAL A 92 -17.32 19.13 12.92
C VAL A 92 -17.66 20.61 13.00
N GLU A 93 -18.26 20.97 14.14
CA GLU A 93 -18.82 22.31 14.41
C GLU A 93 -17.81 23.28 15.01
N THR A 94 -16.79 22.79 15.72
CA THR A 94 -15.82 23.61 16.47
C THR A 94 -14.42 23.46 15.88
N GLY A 95 -13.69 24.58 15.79
CA GLY A 95 -12.27 24.55 15.45
C GLY A 95 -11.45 23.88 16.55
N THR A 96 -10.23 23.44 16.22
CA THR A 96 -9.29 22.82 17.18
C THR A 96 -8.95 23.70 18.39
N SER A 97 -9.27 24.99 18.34
CA SER A 97 -9.01 25.99 19.39
C SER A 97 -10.25 26.32 20.24
N GLY A 98 -11.39 25.62 20.06
CA GLY A 98 -12.62 25.88 20.80
C GLY A 98 -13.43 27.11 20.34
N GLU A 99 -13.03 27.74 19.23
CA GLU A 99 -13.77 28.85 18.64
C GLU A 99 -15.08 28.37 17.99
N ALA A 100 -16.15 29.15 18.18
CA ALA A 100 -17.46 28.90 17.59
C ALA A 100 -17.34 28.85 16.05
N GLY A 101 -17.88 27.80 15.44
CA GLY A 101 -17.70 27.54 14.03
C GLY A 101 -18.29 28.63 13.14
N VAL A 102 -17.49 29.12 12.19
CA VAL A 102 -18.00 29.98 11.12
C VAL A 102 -18.85 29.10 10.17
N ILE A 103 -20.15 29.36 10.14
CA ILE A 103 -21.10 28.70 9.24
C ILE A 103 -20.89 29.26 7.84
N LEU A 104 -20.52 28.41 6.88
CA LEU A 104 -20.42 28.79 5.46
C LEU A 104 -21.78 28.75 4.79
N TRP A 105 -22.55 27.72 5.07
CA TRP A 105 -23.85 27.50 4.44
C TRP A 105 -24.73 26.62 5.33
N ARG A 106 -26.03 26.90 5.39
CA ARG A 106 -27.00 26.08 6.12
C ARG A 106 -28.16 25.76 5.19
N TRP A 107 -28.37 24.46 4.94
CA TRP A 107 -29.57 24.02 4.23
C TRP A 107 -30.71 23.82 5.24
N HIS A 108 -31.93 24.16 4.82
CA HIS A 108 -33.17 23.89 5.55
C HIS A 108 -33.92 22.81 4.76
N LEU A 109 -33.72 21.53 5.10
CA LEU A 109 -34.32 20.42 4.34
C LEU A 109 -35.59 19.86 5.01
N ALA A 110 -35.67 19.93 6.35
CA ALA A 110 -36.85 19.57 7.15
C ALA A 110 -36.78 20.28 8.52
N GLU A 111 -37.89 20.39 9.26
CA GLU A 111 -37.95 21.08 10.57
C GLU A 111 -36.85 20.63 11.55
N ASN A 112 -36.46 19.35 11.50
CA ASN A 112 -35.43 18.75 12.35
C ASN A 112 -34.11 18.43 11.64
N PHE A 113 -33.96 18.74 10.34
CA PHE A 113 -32.75 18.39 9.57
C PHE A 113 -32.18 19.60 8.83
N HIS A 114 -31.13 20.15 9.43
CA HIS A 114 -30.40 21.32 8.93
C HIS A 114 -28.93 20.98 8.72
N PRO A 115 -28.55 20.37 7.58
CA PRO A 115 -27.13 20.17 7.31
C PRO A 115 -26.46 21.55 7.23
N THR A 116 -25.45 21.73 8.07
CA THR A 116 -24.64 22.94 8.15
C THR A 116 -23.25 22.63 7.63
N LEU A 117 -22.78 23.45 6.69
CA LEU A 117 -21.41 23.39 6.19
C LEU A 117 -20.56 24.31 7.07
N TRP A 118 -19.64 23.71 7.79
CA TRP A 118 -18.73 24.42 8.69
C TRP A 118 -17.42 24.72 7.98
N LYS A 119 -16.93 25.97 8.09
CA LYS A 119 -15.61 26.34 7.53
C LYS A 119 -14.55 25.40 8.08
N TYR A 120 -14.45 25.29 9.40
CA TYR A 120 -13.48 24.46 10.11
C TYR A 120 -13.60 22.96 9.79
N GLY A 121 -14.83 22.44 9.73
CA GLY A 121 -15.07 21.05 9.33
C GLY A 121 -14.57 20.74 7.92
N LEU A 122 -14.76 21.66 6.98
CA LEU A 122 -14.22 21.53 5.61
C LEU A 122 -12.69 21.58 5.60
N GLN A 123 -12.05 22.49 6.35
CA GLN A 123 -10.58 22.56 6.42
C GLN A 123 -9.98 21.28 7.01
N ASN A 124 -10.57 20.80 8.11
CA ASN A 124 -10.10 19.60 8.78
C ASN A 124 -10.34 18.36 7.92
N GLY A 125 -11.49 18.29 7.23
CA GLY A 125 -11.78 17.26 6.24
C GLY A 125 -10.79 17.23 5.09
N LEU A 126 -10.43 18.40 4.55
CA LEU A 126 -9.39 18.52 3.53
C LEU A 126 -8.03 18.09 4.08
N ARG A 127 -7.62 18.57 5.26
CA ARG A 127 -6.33 18.22 5.88
C ARG A 127 -6.20 16.71 6.12
N LEU A 128 -7.17 16.11 6.80
CA LEU A 128 -7.17 14.66 7.09
C LEU A 128 -7.30 13.85 5.80
N GLY A 129 -8.19 14.28 4.91
CA GLY A 129 -8.39 13.64 3.62
C GLY A 129 -7.10 13.61 2.79
N PHE A 130 -6.42 14.75 2.63
CA PHE A 130 -5.17 14.81 1.87
C PHE A 130 -4.02 14.08 2.55
N ASN A 131 -3.98 14.00 3.89
CA ASN A 131 -3.01 13.15 4.59
C ASN A 131 -3.21 11.67 4.26
N ILE A 132 -4.46 11.20 4.30
CA ILE A 132 -4.81 9.82 3.91
C ILE A 132 -4.48 9.59 2.43
N LEU A 133 -4.85 10.53 1.57
CA LEU A 133 -4.64 10.43 0.12
C LEU A 133 -3.15 10.39 -0.24
N ASN A 134 -2.33 11.25 0.36
CA ASN A 134 -0.88 11.25 0.16
C ASN A 134 -0.24 9.96 0.68
N GLY A 135 -0.57 9.54 1.90
CA GLY A 135 -0.05 8.31 2.49
C GLY A 135 -0.42 7.07 1.67
N ALA A 136 -1.68 6.92 1.29
CA ALA A 136 -2.14 5.76 0.54
C ALA A 136 -1.65 5.77 -0.92
N SER A 137 -1.60 6.94 -1.58
CA SER A 137 -1.20 7.03 -2.99
C SER A 137 0.25 6.61 -3.23
N ILE A 138 1.18 6.94 -2.33
CA ILE A 138 2.58 6.50 -2.48
C ILE A 138 2.74 4.97 -2.34
N PHE A 139 1.94 4.33 -1.47
CA PHE A 139 1.90 2.87 -1.38
C PHE A 139 1.27 2.25 -2.63
N VAL A 140 0.20 2.84 -3.16
CA VAL A 140 -0.39 2.41 -4.44
C VAL A 140 0.66 2.48 -5.55
N TRP A 141 1.45 3.55 -5.62
CA TRP A 141 2.54 3.67 -6.59
C TRP A 141 3.60 2.56 -6.43
N LEU A 142 4.00 2.22 -5.19
CA LEU A 142 4.96 1.14 -4.92
C LEU A 142 4.44 -0.21 -5.41
N PHE A 143 3.22 -0.59 -5.01
CA PHE A 143 2.65 -1.91 -5.33
C PHE A 143 2.28 -2.06 -6.80
N GLN A 144 1.93 -0.97 -7.49
CA GLN A 144 1.66 -1.02 -8.94
C GLN A 144 2.94 -1.01 -9.78
N SER A 145 4.03 -0.44 -9.27
CA SER A 145 5.32 -0.35 -10.00
C SER A 145 6.28 -1.50 -9.74
N THR A 146 6.07 -2.28 -8.68
CA THR A 146 7.04 -3.27 -8.20
C THR A 146 6.36 -4.59 -7.91
N LEU A 147 6.87 -5.68 -8.48
CA LEU A 147 6.37 -7.01 -8.16
C LEU A 147 6.95 -7.49 -6.83
N HIS A 148 6.16 -8.25 -6.07
CA HIS A 148 6.61 -8.87 -4.82
C HIS A 148 7.90 -9.69 -4.98
N LYS A 149 8.08 -10.38 -6.12
CA LYS A 149 9.31 -11.13 -6.46
C LYS A 149 10.54 -10.23 -6.55
N GLU A 150 10.40 -9.05 -7.16
CA GLU A 150 11.50 -8.08 -7.28
C GLU A 150 11.87 -7.53 -5.91
N LEU A 151 10.85 -7.20 -5.09
CA LEU A 151 11.06 -6.70 -3.73
C LEU A 151 11.79 -7.72 -2.85
N SER A 152 11.36 -8.99 -2.88
CA SER A 152 12.02 -10.08 -2.16
C SER A 152 13.48 -10.26 -2.58
N HIS A 153 13.75 -10.27 -3.88
CA HIS A 153 15.12 -10.37 -4.39
C HIS A 153 15.98 -9.17 -3.99
N ALA A 154 15.43 -7.96 -4.05
CA ALA A 154 16.15 -6.76 -3.67
C ALA A 154 16.49 -6.74 -2.17
N LEU A 155 15.60 -7.23 -1.30
CA LEU A 155 15.88 -7.42 0.12
C LEU A 155 16.99 -8.44 0.36
N GLU A 156 16.97 -9.57 -0.36
CA GLU A 156 18.02 -10.60 -0.29
C GLU A 156 19.39 -10.03 -0.68
N SER A 157 19.43 -9.28 -1.79
CA SER A 157 20.67 -8.67 -2.30
C SER A 157 21.29 -7.64 -1.35
N ARG A 158 20.50 -7.10 -0.41
CA ARG A 158 20.96 -6.15 0.62
C ARG A 158 21.31 -6.79 1.95
N GLY A 159 21.38 -8.12 2.01
CA GLY A 159 21.88 -8.87 3.16
C GLY A 159 20.80 -9.58 3.98
N MET A 160 19.54 -9.56 3.55
CA MET A 160 18.51 -10.38 4.18
C MET A 160 18.77 -11.86 3.90
N ASN A 161 18.67 -12.71 4.92
CA ASN A 161 18.93 -14.14 4.79
C ASN A 161 17.98 -14.79 3.76
N HIS A 162 18.55 -15.54 2.80
CA HIS A 162 17.80 -16.23 1.74
C HIS A 162 16.66 -17.11 2.27
N LYS A 163 16.81 -17.70 3.46
CA LYS A 163 15.77 -18.51 4.10
C LYS A 163 14.55 -17.67 4.47
N VAL A 164 14.76 -16.45 4.99
CA VAL A 164 13.68 -15.54 5.36
C VAL A 164 12.98 -15.00 4.12
N VAL A 165 13.75 -14.61 3.10
CA VAL A 165 13.21 -14.16 1.80
C VAL A 165 12.39 -15.27 1.16
N TYR A 166 12.88 -16.51 1.21
CA TYR A 166 12.16 -17.67 0.71
C TYR A 166 10.86 -17.90 1.46
N VAL A 167 10.85 -17.85 2.79
CA VAL A 167 9.62 -18.00 3.59
C VAL A 167 8.60 -16.94 3.17
N PHE A 168 9.01 -15.68 3.09
CA PHE A 168 8.13 -14.59 2.66
C PHE A 168 7.54 -14.81 1.26
N LEU A 169 8.38 -15.12 0.27
CA LEU A 169 7.93 -15.36 -1.10
C LEU A 169 7.03 -16.60 -1.21
N SER A 170 7.38 -17.66 -0.47
CA SER A 170 6.62 -18.89 -0.41
C SER A 170 5.23 -18.65 0.20
N SER A 171 5.14 -17.88 1.29
CA SER A 171 3.86 -17.51 1.91
C SER A 171 2.94 -16.77 0.95
N LEU A 172 3.45 -15.80 0.18
CA LEU A 172 2.65 -15.09 -0.82
C LEU A 172 2.12 -16.01 -1.92
N GLN A 173 2.93 -16.97 -2.39
CA GLN A 173 2.50 -17.96 -3.36
C GLN A 173 1.46 -18.93 -2.77
N MET A 174 1.65 -19.32 -1.51
CA MET A 174 0.78 -20.24 -0.80
C MET A 174 -0.67 -19.75 -0.70
N ILE A 175 -0.90 -18.42 -0.67
CA ILE A 175 -2.25 -17.83 -0.74
C ILE A 175 -2.99 -18.32 -1.99
N THR A 176 -2.33 -18.31 -3.15
CA THR A 176 -2.94 -18.74 -4.42
C THR A 176 -3.09 -20.26 -4.48
N VAL A 177 -2.08 -21.01 -4.02
CA VAL A 177 -2.08 -22.48 -4.01
C VAL A 177 -3.19 -23.02 -3.11
N LEU A 178 -3.23 -22.57 -1.85
CA LEU A 178 -4.26 -22.98 -0.90
C LEU A 178 -5.64 -22.46 -1.30
N GLY A 179 -5.74 -21.27 -1.89
CA GLY A 179 -6.99 -20.76 -2.43
C GLY A 179 -7.59 -21.67 -3.50
N ASN A 180 -6.75 -22.14 -4.43
CA ASN A 180 -7.18 -23.09 -5.47
C ASN A 180 -7.49 -24.48 -4.89
N LYS A 181 -6.65 -25.00 -3.99
CA LYS A 181 -6.88 -26.29 -3.31
C LYS A 181 -8.16 -26.27 -2.48
N SER A 182 -8.42 -25.16 -1.78
CA SER A 182 -9.64 -24.92 -1.02
C SER A 182 -10.88 -24.95 -1.91
N LYS A 183 -10.86 -24.30 -3.09
CA LYS A 183 -11.97 -24.37 -4.06
C LYS A 183 -12.23 -25.79 -4.53
N THR A 184 -11.18 -26.54 -4.84
CA THR A 184 -11.29 -27.95 -5.25
C THR A 184 -11.90 -28.82 -4.15
N ILE A 185 -11.42 -28.67 -2.91
CA ILE A 185 -11.96 -29.41 -1.76
C ILE A 185 -13.42 -29.03 -1.52
N MET A 186 -13.75 -27.73 -1.58
CA MET A 186 -15.12 -27.24 -1.40
C MET A 186 -16.05 -27.86 -2.45
N ASN A 187 -15.65 -27.90 -3.71
CA ASN A 187 -16.41 -28.54 -4.79
C ASN A 187 -16.58 -30.05 -4.57
N ALA A 188 -15.56 -30.74 -4.06
CA ALA A 188 -15.66 -32.16 -3.72
C ALA A 188 -16.62 -32.41 -2.55
N GLN A 189 -16.61 -31.56 -1.52
CA GLN A 189 -17.53 -31.65 -0.39
C GLN A 189 -18.98 -31.34 -0.81
N ARG A 190 -19.18 -30.36 -1.71
CA ARG A 190 -20.49 -30.09 -2.33
C ARG A 190 -21.03 -31.32 -3.06
N ALA A 191 -20.19 -32.00 -3.84
CA ALA A 191 -20.57 -33.25 -4.52
C ALA A 191 -20.91 -34.39 -3.55
N ARG A 192 -20.37 -34.36 -2.33
CA ARG A 192 -20.68 -35.29 -1.24
C ARG A 192 -21.89 -34.88 -0.39
N GLY A 193 -22.64 -33.85 -0.81
CA GLY A 193 -23.85 -33.38 -0.14
C GLY A 193 -23.60 -32.44 1.04
N VAL A 194 -22.40 -31.88 1.19
CA VAL A 194 -22.17 -30.80 2.15
C VAL A 194 -22.83 -29.53 1.63
N GLU A 195 -23.87 -29.09 2.32
CA GLU A 195 -24.53 -27.80 2.09
C GLU A 195 -23.56 -26.66 2.37
N THR A 196 -23.14 -25.94 1.33
CA THR A 196 -22.19 -24.82 1.43
C THR A 196 -22.86 -23.46 1.22
N GLU A 197 -24.13 -23.47 0.83
CA GLU A 197 -24.93 -22.29 0.54
C GLU A 197 -26.12 -22.27 1.51
N GLY A 198 -26.43 -21.11 2.08
CA GLY A 198 -27.40 -21.00 3.19
C GLY A 198 -26.98 -19.99 4.25
N ASN A 199 -27.59 -20.08 5.43
CA ASN A 199 -27.33 -19.17 6.56
C ASN A 199 -25.89 -19.34 7.10
N ILE A 200 -25.41 -18.35 7.87
CA ILE A 200 -24.06 -18.32 8.46
C ILE A 200 -23.74 -19.63 9.20
N PHE A 201 -24.71 -20.19 9.93
CA PHE A 201 -24.56 -21.48 10.63
C PHE A 201 -24.29 -22.67 9.69
N VAL A 202 -24.96 -22.71 8.53
CA VAL A 202 -24.77 -23.77 7.53
C VAL A 202 -23.37 -23.67 6.93
N ARG A 203 -22.94 -22.45 6.58
CA ARG A 203 -21.59 -22.18 6.07
C ARG A 203 -20.51 -22.52 7.10
N ALA A 204 -20.73 -22.22 8.37
CA ALA A 204 -19.81 -22.58 9.45
C ALA A 204 -19.70 -24.10 9.63
N LYS A 205 -20.80 -24.85 9.49
CA LYS A 205 -20.77 -26.32 9.53
C LYS A 205 -20.00 -26.92 8.35
N ALA A 206 -20.11 -26.33 7.16
CA ALA A 206 -19.35 -26.73 5.97
C ALA A 206 -17.86 -26.37 6.02
N PHE A 207 -17.47 -25.46 6.92
CA PHE A 207 -16.08 -25.04 7.07
C PHE A 207 -15.18 -26.16 7.59
N PHE A 208 -15.60 -26.88 8.64
CA PHE A 208 -14.78 -27.93 9.25
C PHE A 208 -14.40 -29.06 8.28
N PRO A 209 -15.34 -29.67 7.51
CA PRO A 209 -15.02 -30.70 6.52
C PRO A 209 -14.09 -30.24 5.40
N THR A 210 -14.01 -28.94 5.15
CA THR A 210 -13.12 -28.37 4.13
C THR A 210 -11.76 -28.00 4.71
N MET A 211 -11.73 -27.48 5.93
CA MET A 211 -10.53 -26.97 6.60
C MET A 211 -9.57 -28.11 6.97
N VAL A 212 -10.09 -29.22 7.52
CA VAL A 212 -9.24 -30.34 7.95
C VAL A 212 -8.44 -30.95 6.78
N PRO A 213 -9.05 -31.33 5.63
CA PRO A 213 -8.29 -31.82 4.48
C PRO A 213 -7.32 -30.79 3.90
N LEU A 214 -7.68 -29.50 3.94
CA LEU A 214 -6.81 -28.44 3.45
C LEU A 214 -5.54 -28.32 4.29
N VAL A 215 -5.67 -28.33 5.62
CA VAL A 215 -4.53 -28.22 6.55
C VAL A 215 -3.64 -29.45 6.45
N LEU A 216 -4.21 -30.66 6.50
CA LEU A 216 -3.45 -31.90 6.34
C LEU A 216 -2.70 -31.91 5.00
N GLY A 217 -3.39 -31.58 3.91
CA GLY A 217 -2.77 -31.48 2.61
C GLY A 217 -1.67 -30.41 2.53
N ALA A 218 -1.78 -29.30 3.25
CA ALA A 218 -0.75 -28.27 3.28
C ALA A 218 0.50 -28.72 4.04
N ILE A 219 0.35 -29.52 5.10
CA ILE A 219 1.46 -30.11 5.87
C ILE A 219 2.21 -31.11 4.99
N THR A 220 1.50 -32.02 4.30
CA THR A 220 2.13 -32.97 3.38
C THR A 220 2.87 -32.25 2.24
N ASP A 221 2.24 -31.25 1.60
CA ASP A 221 2.88 -30.45 0.55
C ASP A 221 4.15 -29.74 1.08
N MET A 222 4.12 -29.28 2.34
CA MET A 222 5.28 -28.65 2.98
C MET A 222 6.42 -29.65 3.19
N GLU A 223 6.14 -30.85 3.70
CA GLU A 223 7.13 -31.90 3.93
C GLU A 223 7.83 -32.30 2.62
N GLU A 224 7.07 -32.56 1.57
CA GLU A 224 7.61 -32.86 0.23
C GLU A 224 8.47 -31.72 -0.31
N ARG A 225 8.01 -30.47 -0.12
CA ARG A 225 8.73 -29.28 -0.56
C ARG A 225 10.04 -29.07 0.20
N VAL A 226 10.07 -29.33 1.51
CA VAL A 226 11.28 -29.25 2.34
C VAL A 226 12.28 -30.32 1.89
N LEU A 227 11.85 -31.57 1.73
CA LEU A 227 12.72 -32.65 1.25
C LEU A 227 13.31 -32.34 -0.13
N THR A 228 12.49 -31.80 -1.04
CA THR A 228 12.91 -31.37 -2.37
C THR A 228 13.93 -30.23 -2.33
N MET A 229 13.82 -29.33 -1.36
CA MET A 229 14.78 -28.24 -1.21
C MET A 229 16.11 -28.72 -0.64
N GLU A 230 16.07 -29.60 0.37
CA GLU A 230 17.28 -30.18 0.96
C GLU A 230 18.04 -31.05 -0.04
N SER A 231 17.34 -31.84 -0.87
CA SER A 231 17.98 -32.61 -1.95
C SER A 231 18.65 -31.73 -3.01
N LYS A 232 18.18 -30.49 -3.18
CA LYS A 232 18.81 -29.46 -4.04
C LYS A 232 19.86 -28.61 -3.32
N GLY A 233 20.21 -28.94 -2.07
CA GLY A 233 21.22 -28.20 -1.30
C GLY A 233 20.79 -26.78 -0.92
N PHE A 234 19.50 -26.54 -0.70
CA PHE A 234 19.00 -25.21 -0.30
C PHE A 234 19.71 -24.71 0.97
N SER A 235 19.90 -25.58 1.97
CA SER A 235 20.59 -25.26 3.22
C SER A 235 22.12 -25.36 3.17
N ALA A 236 22.71 -25.74 2.03
CA ALA A 236 24.17 -25.86 1.91
C ALA A 236 24.87 -24.51 2.19
N PRO A 237 26.01 -24.50 2.91
CA PRO A 237 26.76 -23.28 3.27
C PRO A 237 27.56 -22.72 2.08
N SER A 238 26.87 -22.50 0.96
CA SER A 238 27.42 -21.97 -0.28
C SER A 238 26.80 -20.61 -0.60
N LYS A 239 27.58 -19.76 -1.28
CA LYS A 239 27.07 -18.48 -1.80
C LYS A 239 25.96 -18.76 -2.80
N LYS A 240 24.73 -18.37 -2.45
CA LYS A 240 23.57 -18.52 -3.34
C LYS A 240 23.68 -17.54 -4.50
N THR A 241 23.19 -17.97 -5.67
CA THR A 241 23.14 -17.16 -6.89
C THR A 241 21.68 -16.95 -7.27
N HIS A 242 21.39 -15.83 -7.92
CA HIS A 242 20.02 -15.47 -8.30
C HIS A 242 19.84 -15.56 -9.81
N LEU A 243 18.73 -16.18 -10.22
CA LEU A 243 18.32 -16.25 -11.62
C LEU A 243 17.67 -14.95 -12.09
N LEU A 244 16.96 -14.25 -11.20
CA LEU A 244 16.39 -12.94 -11.48
C LEU A 244 17.50 -11.90 -11.33
N LYS A 245 17.86 -11.23 -12.43
CA LYS A 245 18.78 -10.08 -12.39
C LYS A 245 17.99 -8.79 -12.27
N LEU A 246 18.33 -7.96 -11.29
CA LEU A 246 17.85 -6.59 -11.17
C LEU A 246 18.89 -5.69 -11.82
N ASP A 247 18.66 -5.29 -13.07
CA ASP A 247 19.56 -4.37 -13.76
C ASP A 247 19.32 -2.95 -13.24
N LYS A 248 20.40 -2.28 -12.81
CA LYS A 248 20.30 -0.91 -12.30
C LYS A 248 19.97 0.04 -13.44
N SER A 249 18.89 0.79 -13.28
CA SER A 249 18.44 1.79 -14.24
C SER A 249 19.35 3.05 -14.29
N GLY A 250 20.18 3.26 -13.26
CA GLY A 250 21.04 4.44 -13.12
C GLY A 250 20.30 5.69 -12.62
N ALA A 251 18.97 5.74 -12.77
CA ALA A 251 18.11 6.80 -12.23
C ALA A 251 17.91 6.74 -10.70
N GLU A 252 18.39 5.70 -10.03
CA GLU A 252 18.18 5.46 -8.60
C GLU A 252 18.72 6.58 -7.72
N LYS A 253 20.01 6.93 -7.90
CA LYS A 253 20.68 7.96 -7.10
C LYS A 253 20.05 9.35 -7.25
N PRO A 254 19.82 9.89 -8.47
CA PRO A 254 19.26 11.23 -8.61
C PRO A 254 17.82 11.32 -8.08
N VAL A 255 16.98 10.31 -8.31
CA VAL A 255 15.59 10.34 -7.84
C VAL A 255 15.52 10.23 -6.31
N VAL A 256 16.28 9.32 -5.70
CA VAL A 256 16.33 9.22 -4.22
C VAL A 256 16.92 10.50 -3.62
N GLY A 257 17.99 11.04 -4.21
CA GLY A 257 18.60 12.30 -3.77
C GLY A 257 17.63 13.48 -3.81
N LEU A 258 16.78 13.57 -4.84
CA LEU A 258 15.73 14.57 -4.94
C LEU A 258 14.70 14.46 -3.79
N PHE A 259 14.25 13.25 -3.44
CA PHE A 259 13.32 13.06 -2.30
C PHE A 259 13.96 13.38 -0.94
N ILE A 260 15.24 13.05 -0.76
CA ILE A 260 15.99 13.45 0.43
C ILE A 260 16.09 14.97 0.50
N GLY A 261 16.45 15.63 -0.61
CA GLY A 261 16.52 17.09 -0.68
C GLY A 261 15.19 17.77 -0.35
N LEU A 262 14.07 17.27 -0.91
CA LEU A 262 12.73 17.76 -0.60
C LEU A 262 12.39 17.62 0.89
N LEU A 263 12.68 16.46 1.49
CA LEU A 263 12.49 16.25 2.93
C LEU A 263 13.33 17.24 3.75
N SER A 264 14.61 17.39 3.42
CA SER A 264 15.52 18.31 4.12
C SER A 264 15.00 19.76 4.06
N ILE A 265 14.54 20.22 2.89
CA ILE A 265 13.97 21.57 2.73
C ILE A 265 12.74 21.75 3.63
N VAL A 266 11.81 20.79 3.64
CA VAL A 266 10.60 20.87 4.46
C VAL A 266 10.92 20.84 5.96
N VAL A 267 11.89 20.03 6.37
CA VAL A 267 12.34 19.95 7.77
C VAL A 267 13.04 21.24 8.20
N ILE A 268 13.96 21.77 7.40
CA ILE A 268 14.66 23.03 7.68
C ILE A 268 13.66 24.18 7.77
N TRP A 269 12.73 24.27 6.82
CA TRP A 269 11.64 25.24 6.85
C TRP A 269 10.84 25.17 8.15
N ARG A 270 10.51 23.95 8.60
CA ARG A 270 9.79 23.74 9.86
C ARG A 270 10.59 24.22 11.07
N ILE A 271 11.89 23.93 11.12
CA ILE A 271 12.76 24.36 12.21
C ILE A 271 12.87 25.89 12.23
N LEU A 272 13.02 26.53 11.06
CA LEU A 272 13.04 27.98 10.94
C LEU A 272 11.75 28.62 11.45
N LEU A 273 10.58 28.08 11.06
CA LEU A 273 9.28 28.55 11.57
C LEU A 273 9.06 28.32 13.06
N TRP A 274 9.82 27.43 13.70
CA TRP A 274 9.73 27.20 15.15
C TRP A 274 10.68 28.11 15.94
N VAL A 275 11.78 28.53 15.32
CA VAL A 275 12.79 29.41 15.92
C VAL A 275 12.46 30.89 15.75
N LEU A 276 11.83 31.26 14.62
CA LEU A 276 11.28 32.61 14.34
C LEU A 276 9.90 32.78 14.96
#